data_AF-T0LVN7-F1
#
_entry.id   AF-T0LVN7-F1
#
_cell.length_a   1.000
_cell.length_b   1.000
_cell.length_c   1.000
_cell.angle_alpha   90.00
_cell.angle_beta   90.00
_cell.angle_gamma   90.00
#
_symmetry.space_group_name_H-M   'P 1'
#
loop_
_entity.id
_entity.type
_entity.pdbx_description
1 polymer ?
#
loop_
_entity_poly.entity_id
_entity_poly.type
_entity_poly.pdbx_seq_one_letter_code
_entity_poly.pdbx_strand_id
1 'polypeptide(L)'
;MQDAGSGGKAGDAPLHAAGEASNPLEEEEEYIPSLRANAQAMAIFVPLEESLFEPSEAPETNGERLEKTIDKLDKHFAAVQENIMFVYERERRRIIQVAKKMEAMNGPVETDTSLTPHDQEVLQAYIEAPLPPGANYAAYHSRTQTTYTAPVAPTENLPARQGAIQWSLYNAGQELVQIYGYHEHAENILAGYRAALKKEVDAETTKDGSGGETSR
;
A
#
# COMPACT_ATOMS: atom_id res chain seq x y z
N MET A 1 -73.33 5.65 -30.81
CA MET A 1 -74.02 6.35 -29.71
C MET A 1 -73.00 6.43 -28.57
N GLN A 2 -72.21 7.50 -28.39
CA GLN A 2 -72.57 8.85 -27.88
C GLN A 2 -73.33 8.72 -26.56
N ASP A 3 -72.91 9.25 -25.39
CA ASP A 3 -72.29 10.55 -25.04
C ASP A 3 -71.40 10.43 -23.76
N ALA A 4 -70.26 11.13 -23.60
CA ALA A 4 -70.04 12.49 -23.03
C ALA A 4 -70.70 12.71 -21.65
N GLY A 5 -70.11 13.24 -20.56
CA GLY A 5 -68.91 14.06 -20.30
C GLY A 5 -69.29 15.13 -19.27
N SER A 6 -68.48 15.39 -18.22
CA SER A 6 -68.42 16.63 -17.38
C SER A 6 -67.43 16.38 -16.23
N GLY A 7 -66.25 17.02 -16.11
CA GLY A 7 -66.04 18.44 -15.75
C GLY A 7 -66.46 18.67 -14.28
N GLY A 8 -65.66 19.01 -13.28
CA GLY A 8 -64.29 19.52 -13.14
C GLY A 8 -64.27 20.46 -11.92
N LYS A 9 -63.24 20.44 -11.06
CA LYS A 9 -62.69 21.64 -10.39
C LYS A 9 -61.47 21.32 -9.53
N ALA A 10 -60.42 22.09 -9.78
CA ALA A 10 -59.21 22.22 -9.01
C ALA A 10 -59.48 22.79 -7.61
N GLY A 11 -58.70 22.34 -6.64
CA GLY A 11 -58.57 22.93 -5.31
C GLY A 11 -57.09 22.89 -4.91
N ASP A 12 -56.64 24.03 -4.42
CA ASP A 12 -55.27 24.47 -4.14
C ASP A 12 -54.36 23.54 -3.30
N ALA A 13 -53.06 23.77 -3.49
CA ALA A 13 -51.89 23.07 -2.96
C ALA A 13 -51.71 23.15 -1.41
N PRO A 14 -50.70 22.46 -0.84
CA PRO A 14 -49.38 23.07 -0.85
C PRO A 14 -48.24 22.14 -1.27
N LEU A 15 -47.36 22.70 -2.12
CA LEU A 15 -45.95 22.38 -2.15
C LEU A 15 -45.39 22.45 -0.71
N HIS A 16 -44.85 21.36 -0.19
CA HIS A 16 -43.72 21.41 0.74
C HIS A 16 -42.94 20.09 0.67
N ALA A 17 -41.81 20.17 -0.03
CA ALA A 17 -40.54 19.54 0.31
C ALA A 17 -40.60 18.17 1.01
N ALA A 18 -40.81 17.10 0.25
CA ALA A 18 -40.05 15.88 0.52
C ALA A 18 -38.75 16.06 -0.25
N GLY A 19 -37.71 16.52 0.45
CA GLY A 19 -36.38 16.62 -0.12
C GLY A 19 -36.05 15.31 -0.80
N GLU A 20 -35.69 15.38 -2.08
CA GLU A 20 -34.88 14.36 -2.71
C GLU A 20 -33.71 14.14 -1.77
N ALA A 21 -33.78 13.07 -0.98
CA ALA A 21 -32.61 12.48 -0.39
C ALA A 21 -31.79 12.03 -1.60
N SER A 22 -30.96 12.93 -2.11
CA SER A 22 -29.85 12.60 -2.98
C SER A 22 -29.15 11.45 -2.30
N ASN A 23 -29.33 10.26 -2.86
CA ASN A 23 -28.69 9.06 -2.36
C ASN A 23 -27.18 9.35 -2.39
N PRO A 24 -26.44 9.42 -1.26
CA PRO A 24 -25.04 9.87 -1.27
C PRO A 24 -24.09 8.83 -1.88
N LEU A 25 -24.60 7.88 -2.66
CA LEU A 25 -23.91 6.67 -3.09
C LEU A 25 -23.62 6.63 -4.60
N GLU A 26 -23.93 7.68 -5.35
CA GLU A 26 -23.61 7.80 -6.76
C GLU A 26 -22.76 9.04 -7.04
N GLU A 27 -21.73 9.28 -6.23
CA GLU A 27 -20.52 9.84 -6.84
C GLU A 27 -19.99 8.73 -7.76
N GLU A 28 -20.08 8.93 -9.07
CA GLU A 28 -19.43 8.06 -10.05
C GLU A 28 -17.94 7.98 -9.70
N GLU A 29 -17.55 6.97 -8.90
CA GLU A 29 -16.16 6.80 -8.51
C GLU A 29 -15.32 6.74 -9.80
N GLU A 30 -14.40 7.70 -9.95
CA GLU A 30 -13.54 7.82 -11.12
C GLU A 30 -12.89 6.46 -11.42
N TYR A 31 -12.99 6.02 -12.68
CA TYR A 31 -12.48 4.72 -13.09
C TYR A 31 -10.97 4.64 -12.87
N ILE A 32 -10.55 3.73 -12.00
CA ILE A 32 -9.12 3.48 -11.76
C ILE A 32 -8.65 2.41 -12.77
N PRO A 33 -7.75 2.74 -13.72
CA PRO A 33 -7.23 1.75 -14.66
C PRO A 33 -6.27 0.77 -13.96
N SER A 34 -6.18 -0.46 -14.46
CA SER A 34 -5.17 -1.41 -13.99
C SER A 34 -3.76 -0.87 -14.23
N LEU A 35 -2.88 -1.05 -13.26
CA LEU A 35 -1.46 -0.82 -13.49
C LEU A 35 -0.91 -1.87 -14.45
N ARG A 36 -0.01 -1.42 -15.34
CA ARG A 36 0.79 -2.34 -16.14
C ARG A 36 1.82 -3.02 -15.25
N ALA A 37 2.33 -4.18 -15.69
CA ALA A 37 3.45 -4.82 -15.03
C ALA A 37 4.60 -3.81 -14.82
N ASN A 38 5.18 -3.81 -13.62
CA ASN A 38 6.27 -2.94 -13.18
C ASN A 38 5.92 -1.46 -12.99
N ALA A 39 4.65 -1.04 -13.09
CA ALA A 39 4.30 0.36 -12.81
C ALA A 39 4.57 0.78 -11.36
N GLN A 40 4.76 -0.17 -10.43
CA GLN A 40 5.22 0.07 -9.06
C GLN A 40 6.61 0.75 -9.03
N ALA A 41 7.45 0.52 -10.04
CA ALA A 41 8.72 1.21 -10.17
C ALA A 41 8.56 2.73 -10.28
N MET A 42 7.38 3.24 -10.63
CA MET A 42 7.13 4.67 -10.67
C MET A 42 7.18 5.34 -9.29
N ALA A 43 7.06 4.57 -8.20
CA ALA A 43 7.10 5.11 -6.85
C ALA A 43 8.46 5.77 -6.50
N ILE A 44 9.53 5.42 -7.23
CA ILE A 44 10.87 6.00 -7.03
C ILE A 44 10.96 7.46 -7.50
N PHE A 45 10.05 7.89 -8.37
CA PHE A 45 10.05 9.23 -8.93
C PHE A 45 9.37 10.20 -7.97
N VAL A 46 10.20 10.82 -7.12
CA VAL A 46 9.79 11.87 -6.19
C VAL A 46 9.95 13.23 -6.88
N PRO A 47 8.90 14.08 -6.90
CA PRO A 47 9.01 15.44 -7.39
C PRO A 47 10.08 16.22 -6.62
N LEU A 48 10.76 17.14 -7.31
CA LEU A 48 11.73 18.01 -6.65
C LEU A 48 11.00 19.00 -5.73
N GLU A 49 11.40 19.03 -4.46
CA GLU A 49 10.89 19.99 -3.46
C GLU A 49 11.58 21.36 -3.59
N GLU A 50 12.85 21.35 -4.01
CA GLU A 50 13.67 22.55 -4.17
C GLU A 50 13.66 23.04 -5.62
N SER A 51 13.55 24.35 -5.81
CA SER A 51 13.64 24.98 -7.13
C SER A 51 15.06 24.85 -7.69
N LEU A 52 15.20 24.37 -8.92
CA LEU A 52 16.47 24.35 -9.64
C LEU A 52 16.94 25.74 -10.09
N PHE A 53 16.08 26.75 -9.98
CA PHE A 53 16.35 28.10 -10.44
C PHE A 53 16.70 29.08 -9.31
N GLU A 54 16.53 28.65 -8.06
CA GLU A 54 16.89 29.47 -6.90
C GLU A 54 18.38 29.27 -6.56
N PRO A 55 19.12 30.35 -6.25
CA PRO A 55 20.50 30.22 -5.80
C PRO A 55 20.58 29.39 -4.52
N SER A 56 21.29 28.26 -4.56
CA SER A 56 21.56 27.43 -3.38
C SER A 56 22.98 27.65 -2.88
N GLU A 57 23.17 27.72 -1.56
CA GLU A 57 24.51 27.73 -0.97
C GLU A 57 25.20 26.37 -1.13
N ALA A 58 26.31 26.37 -1.88
CA ALA A 58 27.15 25.21 -2.07
C ALA A 58 27.82 24.82 -0.73
N PRO A 59 27.89 23.53 -0.39
CA PRO A 59 28.61 23.09 0.81
C PRO A 59 30.10 23.44 0.70
N GLU A 60 30.64 24.04 1.75
CA GLU A 60 32.03 24.52 1.80
C GLU A 60 32.98 23.37 2.17
N THR A 61 32.52 22.47 3.05
CA THR A 61 33.29 21.30 3.50
C THR A 61 32.74 20.00 2.93
N ASN A 62 33.59 18.96 2.99
CA ASN A 62 33.16 17.61 2.65
C ASN A 62 32.17 17.05 3.68
N GLY A 63 32.35 17.38 4.97
CA GLY A 63 31.41 17.05 6.04
C GLY A 63 30.01 17.62 5.76
N GLU A 64 29.91 18.92 5.49
CA GLU A 64 28.63 19.58 5.14
C GLU A 64 27.98 18.97 3.90
N ARG A 65 28.79 18.59 2.89
CA ARG A 65 28.30 17.92 1.69
C ARG A 65 27.68 16.57 2.04
N LEU A 66 28.32 15.78 2.89
CA LEU A 66 27.83 14.48 3.32
C LEU A 66 26.55 14.62 4.16
N GLU A 67 26.49 15.60 5.08
CA GLU A 67 25.28 15.91 5.86
C GLU A 67 24.10 16.29 4.97
N LYS A 68 24.30 17.25 4.05
CA LYS A 68 23.27 17.65 3.07
C LYS A 68 22.84 16.47 2.18
N THR A 69 23.77 15.57 1.84
CA THR A 69 23.46 14.37 1.03
C THR A 69 22.59 13.39 1.83
N ILE A 70 22.93 13.12 3.09
CA ILE A 70 22.16 12.24 3.97
C ILE A 70 20.73 12.80 4.15
N ASP A 71 20.59 14.09 4.45
CA ASP A 71 19.27 14.73 4.61
C ASP A 71 18.41 14.60 3.34
N LYS A 72 19.01 14.83 2.16
CA LYS A 72 18.30 14.67 0.87
C LYS A 72 17.91 13.22 0.59
N LEU A 73 18.77 12.25 0.95
CA LEU A 73 18.46 10.83 0.81
C LEU A 73 17.34 10.41 1.77
N ASP A 74 17.40 10.83 3.04
CA ASP A 74 16.36 10.52 4.04
C ASP A 74 14.98 11.04 3.59
N LYS A 75 14.91 12.28 3.08
CA LYS A 75 13.67 12.86 2.51
C LYS A 75 13.18 12.09 1.28
N HIS A 76 14.08 11.79 0.34
CA HIS A 76 13.73 11.01 -0.85
C HIS A 76 13.18 9.64 -0.47
N PHE A 77 13.83 8.94 0.45
CA PHE A 77 13.44 7.61 0.89
C PHE A 77 12.08 7.60 1.58
N ALA A 78 11.80 8.59 2.43
CA ALA A 78 10.49 8.77 3.03
C ALA A 78 9.40 8.99 1.97
N ALA A 79 9.65 9.87 1.00
CA ALA A 79 8.71 10.16 -0.08
C ALA A 79 8.45 8.93 -0.98
N VAL A 80 9.47 8.12 -1.26
CA VAL A 80 9.27 6.86 -2.00
C VAL A 80 8.41 5.88 -1.20
N GLN A 81 8.59 5.76 0.11
CA GLN A 81 7.74 4.91 0.95
C GLN A 81 6.27 5.38 0.92
N GLU A 82 6.03 6.68 0.96
CA GLU A 82 4.68 7.24 0.80
C GLU A 82 4.09 6.93 -0.58
N ASN A 83 4.89 7.06 -1.64
CA ASN A 83 4.46 6.74 -3.00
C ASN A 83 4.13 5.25 -3.19
N ILE A 84 4.92 4.37 -2.57
CA ILE A 84 4.63 2.93 -2.51
C ILE A 84 3.24 2.76 -1.89
N MET A 85 3.02 3.23 -0.67
CA MET A 85 1.71 3.16 0.01
C MET A 85 0.54 3.74 -0.80
N PHE A 86 0.78 4.82 -1.54
CA PHE A 86 -0.21 5.40 -2.46
C PHE A 86 -0.60 4.43 -3.58
N VAL A 87 0.39 3.76 -4.21
CA VAL A 87 0.15 2.73 -5.24
C VAL A 87 -0.68 1.58 -4.68
N TYR A 88 -0.36 1.11 -3.47
CA TYR A 88 -1.15 0.09 -2.78
C TYR A 88 -2.61 0.51 -2.59
N GLU A 89 -2.86 1.70 -2.04
CA GLU A 89 -4.22 2.14 -1.73
C GLU A 89 -5.03 2.39 -3.00
N ARG A 90 -4.38 2.93 -4.04
CA ARG A 90 -4.99 3.07 -5.37
C ARG A 90 -5.43 1.71 -5.93
N GLU A 91 -4.58 0.70 -5.84
CA GLU A 91 -4.88 -0.64 -6.32
C GLU A 91 -5.97 -1.32 -5.48
N ARG A 92 -5.97 -1.11 -4.16
CA ARG A 92 -7.03 -1.55 -3.26
C ARG A 92 -8.40 -1.00 -3.69
N ARG A 93 -8.49 0.29 -3.97
CA ARG A 93 -9.71 0.94 -4.47
C ARG A 93 -10.14 0.37 -5.82
N ARG A 94 -9.18 0.16 -6.75
CA ARG A 94 -9.45 -0.46 -8.05
C ARG A 94 -10.08 -1.85 -7.89
N ILE A 95 -9.51 -2.70 -7.03
CA ILE A 95 -10.01 -4.06 -6.79
C ILE A 95 -11.46 -4.02 -6.32
N ILE A 96 -11.77 -3.13 -5.38
CA ILE A 96 -13.13 -2.93 -4.86
C ILE A 96 -14.08 -2.43 -5.98
N GLN A 97 -13.66 -1.45 -6.79
CA GLN A 97 -14.44 -0.95 -7.92
C GLN A 97 -14.77 -2.05 -8.93
N VAL A 98 -13.78 -2.89 -9.28
CA VAL A 98 -13.98 -4.02 -10.20
C VAL A 98 -14.96 -5.03 -9.61
N ALA A 99 -14.83 -5.36 -8.32
CA ALA A 99 -15.74 -6.28 -7.64
C ALA A 99 -17.19 -5.75 -7.62
N LYS A 100 -17.39 -4.48 -7.26
CA LYS A 100 -18.71 -3.80 -7.30
C LYS A 100 -19.34 -3.88 -8.70
N LYS A 101 -18.55 -3.59 -9.75
CA LYS A 101 -19.01 -3.66 -11.15
C LYS A 101 -19.39 -5.09 -11.56
N MET A 102 -18.59 -6.08 -11.17
CA MET A 102 -18.88 -7.49 -11.45
C MET A 102 -20.15 -7.97 -10.74
N GLU A 103 -20.38 -7.58 -9.48
CA GLU A 103 -21.62 -7.90 -8.77
C GLU A 103 -22.83 -7.21 -9.40
N ALA A 104 -22.70 -5.95 -9.81
CA ALA A 104 -23.78 -5.23 -10.48
C ALA A 104 -24.17 -5.87 -11.82
N MET A 105 -23.20 -6.44 -12.55
CA MET A 105 -23.44 -7.10 -13.85
C MET A 105 -24.01 -8.51 -13.71
N ASN A 106 -23.49 -9.31 -12.77
CA ASN A 106 -23.78 -10.74 -12.69
C ASN A 106 -24.74 -11.11 -11.54
N GLY A 107 -25.08 -10.15 -10.69
CA GLY A 107 -25.78 -10.38 -9.43
C GLY A 107 -24.83 -10.88 -8.32
N PRO A 108 -25.25 -10.73 -7.05
CA PRO A 108 -24.49 -11.28 -5.93
C PRO A 108 -24.53 -12.81 -5.98
N VAL A 109 -23.34 -13.43 -5.99
CA VAL A 109 -23.21 -14.87 -5.76
C VAL A 109 -23.05 -15.08 -4.26
N GLU A 110 -23.92 -15.90 -3.67
CA GLU A 110 -23.72 -16.35 -2.29
C GLU A 110 -22.46 -17.23 -2.24
N THR A 111 -21.39 -16.68 -1.65
CA THR A 111 -20.24 -17.47 -1.24
C THR A 111 -20.60 -18.19 0.05
N ASP A 112 -20.71 -19.51 -0.01
CA ASP A 112 -20.80 -20.34 1.19
C ASP A 112 -19.58 -20.07 2.08
N THR A 113 -19.81 -19.49 3.25
CA THR A 113 -18.76 -19.16 4.23
C THR A 113 -18.45 -20.34 5.16
N SER A 114 -19.08 -21.49 4.97
CA SER A 114 -18.89 -22.67 5.80
C SER A 114 -17.78 -23.55 5.23
N LEU A 115 -16.98 -24.17 6.12
CA LEU A 115 -16.14 -25.29 5.68
C LEU A 115 -17.06 -26.37 5.14
N THR A 116 -16.75 -26.86 3.95
CA THR A 116 -17.47 -28.01 3.41
C THR A 116 -17.28 -29.20 4.35
N PRO A 117 -18.22 -30.16 4.43
CA PRO A 117 -18.05 -31.35 5.26
C PRO A 117 -16.72 -32.08 4.97
N HIS A 118 -16.27 -32.07 3.71
CA HIS A 118 -14.98 -32.61 3.33
C HIS A 118 -13.80 -31.84 3.95
N ASP A 119 -13.83 -30.51 3.92
CA ASP A 119 -12.78 -29.71 4.54
C ASP A 119 -12.74 -29.91 6.06
N GLN A 120 -13.91 -30.08 6.70
CA GLN A 120 -13.99 -30.40 8.13
C GLN A 120 -13.34 -31.76 8.43
N GLU A 121 -13.63 -32.79 7.64
CA GLU A 121 -13.03 -34.11 7.79
C GLU A 121 -11.52 -34.08 7.62
N VAL A 122 -11.02 -33.35 6.60
CA VAL A 122 -9.59 -33.19 6.36
C VAL A 122 -8.93 -32.47 7.53
N LEU A 123 -9.52 -31.35 7.99
CA LEU A 123 -8.96 -30.54 9.06
C LEU A 123 -8.95 -31.31 10.38
N GLN A 124 -10.00 -32.10 10.65
CA GLN A 124 -10.06 -32.99 11.80
C GLN A 124 -9.02 -34.11 11.73
N ALA A 125 -8.81 -34.71 10.55
CA ALA A 125 -7.74 -35.71 10.35
C ALA A 125 -6.34 -35.13 10.61
N TYR A 126 -6.09 -33.87 10.26
CA TYR A 126 -4.83 -33.19 10.57
C TYR A 126 -4.67 -32.88 12.06
N ILE A 127 -5.75 -32.52 12.76
CA ILE A 127 -5.73 -32.29 14.22
C ILE A 127 -5.46 -33.60 14.98
N GLU A 128 -6.06 -34.70 14.53
CA GLU A 128 -5.95 -36.01 15.16
C GLU A 128 -4.65 -36.76 14.79
N ALA A 129 -3.92 -36.29 13.78
CA ALA A 129 -2.69 -36.92 13.33
C ALA A 129 -1.60 -36.88 14.43
N PRO A 130 -0.94 -38.02 14.71
CA PRO A 130 0.15 -38.06 15.69
C PRO A 130 1.33 -37.20 15.22
N LEU A 131 2.05 -36.61 16.18
CA LEU A 131 3.29 -35.89 15.91
C LEU A 131 4.26 -36.77 15.08
N PRO A 132 4.78 -36.28 13.96
CA PRO A 132 5.89 -36.93 13.29
C PRO A 132 7.07 -37.08 14.27
N PRO A 133 7.78 -38.23 14.30
CA PRO A 133 8.93 -38.42 15.17
C PRO A 133 9.98 -37.32 14.95
N GLY A 134 10.31 -36.56 15.99
CA GLY A 134 11.27 -35.45 15.94
C GLY A 134 10.68 -34.07 15.59
N ALA A 135 9.37 -33.96 15.34
CA ALA A 135 8.72 -32.66 15.17
C ALA A 135 8.53 -31.94 16.53
N ASN A 136 8.89 -30.67 16.59
CA ASN A 136 8.65 -29.81 17.76
C ASN A 136 7.70 -28.66 17.37
N TYR A 137 6.46 -28.70 17.87
CA TYR A 137 5.47 -27.64 17.61
C TYR A 137 5.91 -26.27 18.14
N ALA A 138 6.73 -26.22 19.20
CA ALA A 138 7.29 -24.96 19.70
C ALA A 138 8.33 -24.34 18.74
N ALA A 139 8.98 -25.16 17.90
CA ALA A 139 9.86 -24.68 16.83
C ALA A 139 9.06 -24.16 15.62
N TYR A 140 7.90 -24.76 15.31
CA TYR A 140 6.95 -24.26 14.30
C TYR A 140 6.24 -22.96 14.72
N HIS A 141 6.09 -22.72 16.03
CA HIS A 141 5.59 -21.45 16.57
C HIS A 141 6.71 -20.42 16.76
N SER A 142 7.95 -20.74 16.40
CA SER A 142 8.99 -19.73 16.28
C SER A 142 8.54 -18.75 15.19
N ARG A 143 8.44 -17.47 15.54
CA ARG A 143 8.10 -16.34 14.67
C ARG A 143 8.87 -16.29 13.33
N THR A 144 9.93 -17.10 13.22
CA THR A 144 10.82 -17.27 12.07
C THR A 144 10.38 -18.32 11.05
N GLN A 145 9.39 -19.18 11.34
CA GLN A 145 8.82 -20.13 10.37
C GLN A 145 7.44 -19.67 9.88
N THR A 146 7.39 -18.44 9.40
CA THR A 146 6.22 -17.90 8.72
C THR A 146 5.88 -18.79 7.50
N THR A 147 4.67 -19.36 7.47
CA THR A 147 4.10 -20.07 6.30
C THR A 147 3.66 -19.12 5.19
N TYR A 148 4.06 -17.84 5.27
CA TYR A 148 3.83 -16.87 4.22
C TYR A 148 4.40 -17.40 2.91
N THR A 149 3.49 -17.87 2.07
CA THR A 149 3.73 -18.07 0.66
C THR A 149 3.38 -16.75 0.00
N ALA A 150 4.27 -16.26 -0.87
CA ALA A 150 3.97 -15.08 -1.65
C ALA A 150 2.64 -15.34 -2.37
N PRO A 151 1.62 -14.48 -2.18
CA PRO A 151 0.33 -14.70 -2.80
C PRO A 151 0.53 -14.78 -4.32
N VAL A 152 -0.06 -15.79 -4.93
CA VAL A 152 -0.06 -15.99 -6.39
C VAL A 152 -1.13 -15.09 -6.99
N ALA A 153 -0.91 -14.60 -8.21
CA ALA A 153 -1.93 -13.84 -8.93
C ALA A 153 -3.24 -14.67 -8.98
N PRO A 154 -4.38 -14.11 -8.52
CA PRO A 154 -5.64 -14.85 -8.50
C PRO A 154 -6.11 -15.25 -9.90
N THR A 155 -6.85 -16.35 -10.00
CA THR A 155 -7.44 -16.80 -11.25
C THR A 155 -8.62 -15.91 -11.67
N GLU A 156 -8.81 -15.74 -12.98
CA GLU A 156 -9.77 -14.77 -13.54
C GLU A 156 -11.26 -15.15 -13.33
N ASN A 157 -11.56 -16.38 -12.91
CA ASN A 157 -12.92 -16.93 -12.86
C ASN A 157 -13.52 -17.02 -11.46
N LEU A 158 -13.07 -16.18 -10.52
CA LEU A 158 -13.58 -16.19 -9.15
C LEU A 158 -14.85 -15.33 -9.01
N PRO A 159 -15.80 -15.72 -8.14
CA PRO A 159 -16.90 -14.84 -7.73
C PRO A 159 -16.35 -13.49 -7.24
N ALA A 160 -17.06 -12.40 -7.52
CA ALA A 160 -16.57 -11.03 -7.31
C ALA A 160 -15.98 -10.79 -5.90
N ARG A 161 -16.67 -11.23 -4.85
CA ARG A 161 -16.19 -11.10 -3.45
C ARG A 161 -14.93 -11.91 -3.18
N GLN A 162 -14.92 -13.17 -3.61
CA GLN A 162 -13.78 -14.06 -3.42
C GLN A 162 -12.56 -13.56 -4.21
N GLY A 163 -12.77 -13.11 -5.44
CA GLY A 163 -11.76 -12.46 -6.27
C GLY A 163 -11.22 -11.20 -5.59
N ALA A 164 -12.09 -10.34 -5.06
CA ALA A 164 -11.68 -9.13 -4.36
C ALA A 164 -10.78 -9.43 -3.15
N ILE A 165 -11.13 -10.46 -2.35
CA ILE A 165 -10.32 -10.89 -1.21
C ILE A 165 -8.95 -11.38 -1.68
N GLN A 166 -8.91 -12.28 -2.67
CA GLN A 166 -7.64 -12.82 -3.16
C GLN A 166 -6.76 -11.76 -3.82
N TRP A 167 -7.33 -10.85 -4.62
CA TRP A 167 -6.61 -9.74 -5.21
C TRP A 167 -6.11 -8.76 -4.16
N SER A 168 -6.88 -8.51 -3.09
CA SER A 168 -6.46 -7.66 -1.98
C SER A 168 -5.29 -8.27 -1.21
N LEU A 169 -5.33 -9.59 -0.95
CA LEU A 169 -4.22 -10.32 -0.34
C LEU A 169 -2.98 -10.30 -1.24
N TYR A 170 -3.16 -10.50 -2.54
CA TYR A 170 -2.08 -10.40 -3.52
C TYR A 170 -1.44 -9.02 -3.51
N ASN A 171 -2.25 -7.96 -3.60
CA ASN A 171 -1.79 -6.56 -3.56
C ASN A 171 -1.00 -6.26 -2.28
N ALA A 172 -1.54 -6.63 -1.12
CA ALA A 172 -0.86 -6.43 0.16
C ALA A 172 0.48 -7.20 0.22
N GLY A 173 0.52 -8.44 -0.27
CA GLY A 173 1.73 -9.24 -0.27
C GLY A 173 2.83 -8.70 -1.19
N GLN A 174 2.46 -8.23 -2.39
CA GLN A 174 3.41 -7.55 -3.28
C GLN A 174 3.96 -6.28 -2.65
N GLU A 175 3.09 -5.50 -2.00
CA GLU A 175 3.47 -4.24 -1.41
C GLU A 175 4.43 -4.39 -0.23
N LEU A 176 4.17 -5.37 0.65
CA LEU A 176 5.08 -5.66 1.76
C LEU A 176 6.49 -5.98 1.25
N VAL A 177 6.62 -6.74 0.16
CA VAL A 177 7.92 -7.04 -0.45
C VAL A 177 8.60 -5.76 -0.94
N GLN A 178 7.87 -4.85 -1.57
CA GLN A 178 8.42 -3.57 -2.05
C GLN A 178 8.85 -2.68 -0.89
N ILE A 179 8.02 -2.50 0.14
CA ILE A 179 8.33 -1.65 1.30
C ILE A 179 9.56 -2.17 2.04
N TYR A 180 9.59 -3.47 2.37
CA TYR A 180 10.72 -4.03 3.11
C TYR A 180 12.00 -4.06 2.28
N GLY A 181 11.90 -4.45 1.00
CA GLY A 181 13.06 -4.45 0.10
C GLY A 181 13.62 -3.04 -0.12
N TYR A 182 12.76 -2.04 -0.24
CA TYR A 182 13.18 -0.66 -0.38
C TYR A 182 13.76 -0.09 0.92
N HIS A 183 13.17 -0.41 2.07
CA HIS A 183 13.72 -0.01 3.36
C HIS A 183 15.12 -0.57 3.59
N GLU A 184 15.35 -1.86 3.31
CA GLU A 184 16.68 -2.47 3.40
C GLU A 184 17.67 -1.79 2.44
N HIS A 185 17.24 -1.50 1.21
CA HIS A 185 18.05 -0.76 0.24
C HIS A 185 18.44 0.63 0.75
N ALA A 186 17.48 1.39 1.28
CA ALA A 186 17.67 2.72 1.83
C ALA A 186 18.67 2.72 3.00
N GLU A 187 18.49 1.82 3.97
CA GLU A 187 19.40 1.68 5.12
C GLU A 187 20.83 1.33 4.68
N ASN A 188 20.98 0.44 3.70
CA ASN A 188 22.30 0.07 3.17
C ASN A 188 23.02 1.28 2.54
N ILE A 189 22.29 2.14 1.80
CA ILE A 189 22.86 3.36 1.24
C ILE A 189 23.24 4.35 2.36
N LEU A 190 22.33 4.62 3.29
CA LEU A 190 22.57 5.56 4.39
C LEU A 190 23.72 5.12 5.28
N ALA A 191 23.85 3.82 5.56
CA ALA A 191 24.95 3.28 6.35
C ALA A 191 26.31 3.63 5.72
N GLY A 192 26.44 3.56 4.38
CA GLY A 192 27.64 3.96 3.67
C GLY A 192 27.98 5.45 3.84
N TYR A 193 26.99 6.32 3.66
CA TYR A 193 27.19 7.78 3.83
C TYR A 193 27.46 8.18 5.28
N ARG A 194 26.73 7.60 6.24
CA ARG A 194 26.95 7.83 7.67
C ARG A 194 28.34 7.38 8.12
N ALA A 195 28.83 6.25 7.60
CA ALA A 195 30.19 5.79 7.86
C ALA A 195 31.25 6.74 7.27
N ALA A 196 31.01 7.27 6.06
CA ALA A 196 31.89 8.27 5.45
C ALA A 196 31.91 9.59 6.25
N LEU A 197 30.74 10.08 6.69
CA LEU A 197 30.63 11.30 7.51
C LEU A 197 31.38 11.13 8.82
N LYS A 198 31.20 10.00 9.51
CA LYS A 198 31.92 9.70 10.75
C LYS A 198 33.44 9.77 10.56
N LYS A 199 33.95 9.19 9.46
CA LYS A 199 35.38 9.23 9.14
C LYS A 199 35.89 10.65 8.94
N GLU A 200 35.10 11.53 8.34
CA GLU A 200 35.49 12.92 8.09
C GLU A 200 35.51 13.72 9.39
N VAL A 201 34.51 13.57 10.26
CA VAL A 201 34.46 14.18 11.60
C VAL A 201 35.65 13.72 12.46
N ASP A 202 35.99 12.43 12.44
CA ASP A 202 37.14 11.88 13.15
C ASP A 202 38.48 12.44 12.59
N ALA A 203 38.55 12.75 11.30
CA ALA A 203 39.73 13.33 10.65
C ALA A 203 39.89 14.84 10.94
N GLU A 204 38.79 15.57 11.12
CA GLU A 204 38.81 17.00 11.51
C GLU A 204 39.20 17.16 12.98
N THR A 205 38.63 16.35 13.88
CA THR A 205 38.96 16.37 15.32
C THR A 205 40.42 16.01 15.62
N THR A 206 41.04 15.13 14.82
CA THR A 206 42.46 14.78 14.96
C THR A 206 43.42 15.86 14.45
N LYS A 207 43.00 16.69 13.48
CA LYS A 207 43.79 17.84 13.02
C LYS A 207 43.79 18.99 14.03
N ASP A 208 42.66 19.23 14.70
CA ASP A 208 42.56 20.28 15.73
C ASP A 208 43.31 19.90 17.01
N GLY A 209 43.46 18.61 17.30
CA GLY A 209 44.22 18.10 18.45
C GLY A 209 45.75 18.17 18.32
N SER A 210 46.32 18.28 17.11
CA SER A 210 47.78 18.28 16.89
C SER A 210 48.42 19.67 16.78
N GLY A 211 47.63 20.75 16.88
CA GLY A 211 48.11 22.14 16.74
C GLY A 211 48.56 22.82 18.05
N GLY A 212 48.46 22.14 19.20
CA GLY A 212 48.54 22.78 20.52
C GLY A 212 49.88 22.73 21.27
N GLU A 213 50.84 21.89 20.89
CA GLU A 213 52.06 21.68 21.69
C GLU A 213 53.35 21.84 20.88
N THR A 214 53.68 23.07 20.48
CA THR A 214 55.10 23.47 20.31
C THR A 214 55.30 24.92 20.73
N SER A 215 55.30 25.18 22.05
CA SER A 215 55.94 26.36 22.63
C SER A 215 56.19 26.15 24.13
N ARG A 216 57.36 25.61 24.47
CA ARG A 216 58.25 26.08 25.56
C ARG A 216 59.56 25.31 25.58
#